data_AF-A0A239M6F2-F1
#
_entry.id   AF-A0A239M6F2-F1
#
_cell.length_a   1.000
_cell.length_b   1.000
_cell.length_c   1.000
_cell.angle_alpha   90.00
_cell.angle_beta   90.00
_cell.angle_gamma   90.00
#
_symmetry.space_group_name_H-M   'P 1'
#
loop_
_entity.id
_entity.type
_entity.pdbx_description
1 polymer ?
#
loop_
_entity_poly.entity_id
_entity_poly.type
_entity_poly.pdbx_seq_one_letter_code
_entity_poly.pdbx_strand_id
1 'polypeptide(L)'
;MIGASGIGKTRLGTEAVRGTEHVMVAGTPGARSIPLAAFAHLLPDTISLHQAAKALRAVRVLVVDDAHLLDDASATLVHHLAVHGRTRLLVLARPDGGAPEAVSRLWTGDLLPRLTLDPLPREAWTRLIEAELGGHVEALTAGRLHRACQGDLRLLRELVDAVRASGRLTREAGPWTWRGPVPVTSRVGELAEATIGDVDAEERETLELLAFGEPLEASVLPEAVLERLEARRLVDVDDRSAARLVHPLHGPVLRARTGRLRADRLRRTDRDLGAALAAECDDLMERSRSGNVRELPAGVGDRLAEEDAGWDEPAMPEFCARRARLARLRGEIRDALSWSREGLRRRADHSACLAELAHAAAYLGDLETARWALGGASASTPARTWLLAAEGDLDGALRSLTEVSVLASHDAFDSYGVFAPHEVPVPHDASTSHDMFASHDVFAPYKVPVPHDAS
;
A
#
# COMPACT_ATOMS: atom_id res chain seq x y z
N MET A 1 14.96 -17.42 -6.13
CA MET A 1 14.17 -16.26 -5.65
C MET A 1 12.74 -16.70 -5.46
N ILE A 2 12.16 -16.44 -4.29
CA ILE A 2 10.79 -16.82 -3.93
C ILE A 2 10.02 -15.57 -3.52
N GLY A 3 8.78 -15.42 -4.00
CA GLY A 3 7.90 -14.35 -3.54
C GLY A 3 6.57 -14.33 -4.27
N ALA A 4 5.62 -13.53 -3.77
CA ALA A 4 4.25 -13.45 -4.27
C ALA A 4 4.16 -13.09 -5.76
N SER A 5 2.99 -13.29 -6.38
CA SER A 5 2.75 -12.84 -7.76
C SER A 5 2.90 -11.32 -7.90
N GLY A 6 3.35 -10.84 -9.06
CA GLY A 6 3.34 -9.41 -9.36
C GLY A 6 4.45 -8.57 -8.72
N ILE A 7 5.22 -9.06 -7.75
CA ILE A 7 6.27 -8.27 -7.04
C ILE A 7 7.55 -8.00 -7.87
N GLY A 8 7.60 -8.40 -9.14
CA GLY A 8 8.74 -8.12 -10.03
C GLY A 8 9.86 -9.17 -10.06
N LYS A 9 9.63 -10.41 -9.59
CA LYS A 9 10.61 -11.51 -9.63
C LYS A 9 11.29 -11.68 -10.99
N THR A 10 10.49 -11.79 -12.05
CA THR A 10 10.96 -11.95 -13.43
C THR A 10 11.80 -10.76 -13.85
N ARG A 11 11.35 -9.52 -13.58
CA ARG A 11 12.10 -8.30 -13.93
C ARG A 11 13.46 -8.26 -13.23
N LEU A 12 13.50 -8.53 -11.92
CA LEU A 12 14.75 -8.56 -11.17
C LEU A 12 15.68 -9.67 -11.69
N GLY A 13 15.12 -10.85 -12.01
CA GLY A 13 15.88 -11.94 -12.58
C GLY A 13 16.48 -11.61 -13.94
N THR A 14 15.73 -10.96 -14.82
CA THR A 14 16.20 -10.48 -16.12
C THR A 14 17.33 -9.45 -15.97
N GLU A 15 17.20 -8.49 -15.04
CA GLU A 15 18.27 -7.51 -14.81
C GLU A 15 19.52 -8.16 -14.20
N ALA A 16 19.37 -9.17 -13.33
CA ALA A 16 20.50 -9.87 -12.70
C ALA A 16 21.37 -10.65 -13.70
N VAL A 17 20.78 -11.12 -14.80
CA VAL A 17 21.50 -11.85 -15.88
C VAL A 17 21.82 -10.96 -17.08
N ARG A 18 21.51 -9.66 -17.00
CA ARG A 18 21.75 -8.72 -18.10
C ARG A 18 23.23 -8.66 -18.45
N GLY A 19 23.54 -8.78 -19.73
CA GLY A 19 24.92 -8.82 -20.23
C GLY A 19 25.63 -10.18 -20.07
N THR A 20 24.93 -11.22 -19.60
CA THR A 20 25.44 -12.59 -19.57
C THR A 20 24.76 -13.46 -20.64
N GLU A 21 25.49 -14.42 -21.19
CA GLU A 21 24.90 -15.46 -22.05
C GLU A 21 24.07 -16.40 -21.19
N HIS A 22 22.74 -16.36 -21.36
CA HIS A 22 21.79 -17.12 -20.56
C HIS A 22 20.66 -17.67 -21.43
N VAL A 23 20.02 -18.72 -20.93
CA VAL A 23 18.82 -19.31 -21.49
C VAL A 23 17.70 -19.20 -20.47
N MET A 24 16.49 -18.89 -20.91
CA MET A 24 15.32 -18.77 -20.05
C MET A 24 14.28 -19.82 -20.41
N VAL A 25 13.78 -20.52 -19.39
CA VAL A 25 12.68 -21.49 -19.50
C VAL A 25 11.60 -21.08 -18.49
N ALA A 26 10.33 -21.35 -18.79
CA ALA A 26 9.22 -20.97 -17.93
C ALA A 26 8.25 -22.12 -17.74
N GLY A 27 7.80 -22.34 -16.50
CA GLY A 27 6.67 -23.21 -16.21
C GLY A 27 5.36 -22.60 -16.72
N THR A 28 4.49 -23.43 -17.29
CA THR A 28 3.18 -22.98 -17.81
C THR A 28 2.08 -23.85 -17.20
N PRO A 29 1.00 -23.28 -16.62
CA PRO A 29 -0.03 -24.07 -15.93
C PRO A 29 -0.64 -25.17 -16.81
N GLY A 30 -0.92 -24.86 -18.09
CA GLY A 30 -1.52 -25.80 -19.04
C GLY A 30 -0.56 -26.85 -19.62
N ALA A 31 0.74 -26.76 -19.36
CA ALA A 31 1.75 -27.66 -19.91
C ALA A 31 2.34 -28.64 -18.88
N ARG A 32 1.86 -28.62 -17.63
CA ARG A 32 2.36 -29.50 -16.55
C ARG A 32 2.26 -31.00 -16.85
N SER A 33 1.33 -31.42 -17.70
CA SER A 33 1.16 -32.82 -18.11
C SER A 33 2.04 -33.22 -19.29
N ILE A 34 2.76 -32.28 -19.91
CA ILE A 34 3.62 -32.53 -21.08
C ILE A 34 5.06 -32.60 -20.59
N PRO A 35 5.72 -33.78 -20.67
CA PRO A 35 7.10 -33.93 -20.21
C PRO A 35 8.04 -32.98 -20.96
N LEU A 36 8.94 -32.32 -20.22
CA LEU A 36 9.95 -31.40 -20.76
C LEU A 36 9.38 -30.20 -21.53
N ALA A 37 8.12 -29.83 -21.33
CA ALA A 37 7.48 -28.76 -22.08
C ALA A 37 8.20 -27.40 -21.97
N ALA A 38 8.71 -27.07 -20.78
CA ALA A 38 9.47 -25.84 -20.55
C ALA A 38 10.77 -25.77 -21.38
N PHE A 39 11.32 -26.92 -21.76
CA PHE A 39 12.56 -27.07 -22.51
C PHE A 39 12.33 -27.41 -24.00
N ALA A 40 11.08 -27.46 -24.48
CA ALA A 40 10.76 -27.90 -25.85
C ALA A 40 11.46 -27.08 -26.95
N HIS A 41 11.79 -25.81 -26.69
CA HIS A 41 12.52 -24.96 -27.65
C HIS A 41 14.05 -25.18 -27.65
N LEU A 42 14.56 -25.97 -26.70
CA LEU A 42 16.00 -26.24 -26.51
C LEU A 42 16.35 -27.70 -26.78
N LEU A 43 15.35 -28.58 -26.69
CA LEU A 43 15.51 -30.02 -26.73
C LEU A 43 14.69 -30.61 -27.88
N PRO A 44 15.19 -31.64 -28.58
CA PRO A 44 14.41 -32.37 -29.58
C PRO A 44 13.27 -33.20 -28.93
N ASP A 45 12.21 -33.48 -29.71
CA ASP A 45 10.94 -34.05 -29.26
C ASP A 45 11.03 -35.37 -28.49
N THR A 46 12.06 -36.19 -28.76
CA THR A 46 12.27 -37.48 -28.09
C THR A 46 13.68 -37.54 -27.51
N ILE A 47 13.80 -37.24 -26.22
CA ILE A 47 15.08 -37.21 -25.53
C ILE A 47 14.96 -37.77 -24.11
N SER A 48 15.95 -38.56 -23.69
CA SER A 48 16.07 -38.99 -22.30
C SER A 48 16.58 -37.85 -21.41
N LEU A 49 16.30 -37.91 -20.10
CA LEU A 49 16.79 -36.93 -19.12
C LEU A 49 18.32 -36.74 -19.17
N HIS A 50 19.07 -37.84 -19.36
CA HIS A 50 20.52 -37.79 -19.46
C HIS A 50 21.00 -37.03 -20.71
N GLN A 51 20.35 -37.27 -21.85
CA GLN A 51 20.65 -36.56 -23.09
C GLN A 51 20.24 -35.08 -22.99
N ALA A 52 19.13 -34.76 -22.34
CA ALA A 52 18.71 -33.39 -22.06
C ALA A 52 19.75 -32.65 -21.20
N ALA A 53 20.22 -33.26 -20.12
CA ALA A 53 21.28 -32.71 -19.28
C ALA A 53 22.59 -32.52 -20.05
N LYS A 54 22.92 -33.44 -20.99
CA LYS A 54 24.09 -33.32 -21.86
C LYS A 54 23.94 -32.14 -22.85
N ALA A 55 22.76 -31.95 -23.43
CA ALA A 55 22.48 -30.84 -24.34
C ALA A 55 22.61 -29.47 -23.63
N LEU A 56 22.20 -29.40 -22.36
CA LEU A 56 22.28 -28.17 -21.56
C LEU A 56 23.66 -27.89 -20.96
N ARG A 57 24.68 -28.74 -21.18
CA ARG A 57 26.05 -28.50 -20.66
C ARG A 57 26.70 -27.24 -21.19
N ALA A 58 26.36 -26.82 -22.42
CA ALA A 58 26.89 -25.61 -23.02
C ALA A 58 26.24 -24.34 -22.41
N VAL A 59 25.07 -24.48 -21.77
CA VAL A 59 24.37 -23.38 -21.12
C VAL A 59 25.09 -23.01 -19.83
N ARG A 60 25.65 -21.80 -19.80
CA ARG A 60 26.37 -21.28 -18.63
C ARG A 60 25.42 -20.81 -17.54
N VAL A 61 24.33 -20.14 -17.92
CA VAL A 61 23.31 -19.61 -17.02
C VAL A 61 21.94 -20.05 -17.51
N LEU A 62 21.18 -20.72 -16.65
CA LEU A 62 19.78 -21.10 -16.90
C LEU A 62 18.88 -20.36 -15.91
N VAL A 63 17.98 -19.55 -16.46
CA VAL A 63 16.91 -18.89 -15.71
C VAL A 63 15.65 -19.73 -15.84
N VAL A 64 15.07 -20.14 -14.71
CA VAL A 64 13.84 -20.92 -14.64
C VAL A 64 12.78 -20.01 -14.03
N ASP A 65 11.89 -19.47 -14.86
CA ASP A 65 10.75 -18.69 -14.39
C ASP A 65 9.56 -19.58 -14.04
N ASP A 66 8.78 -19.15 -13.05
CA ASP A 66 7.61 -19.87 -12.54
C ASP A 66 7.87 -21.37 -12.31
N ALA A 67 8.97 -21.71 -11.63
CA ALA A 67 9.44 -23.09 -11.44
C ALA A 67 8.42 -24.01 -10.75
N HIS A 68 7.56 -23.43 -9.88
CA HIS A 68 6.41 -24.13 -9.30
C HIS A 68 5.46 -24.70 -10.35
N LEU A 69 5.40 -24.15 -11.57
CA LEU A 69 4.54 -24.60 -12.68
C LEU A 69 5.20 -25.58 -13.66
N LEU A 70 6.42 -26.06 -13.37
CA LEU A 70 7.08 -27.06 -14.20
C LEU A 70 6.37 -28.42 -14.15
N ASP A 71 6.48 -29.19 -15.24
CA ASP A 71 6.22 -30.62 -15.23
C ASP A 71 7.32 -31.39 -14.45
N ASP A 72 7.01 -32.61 -14.01
CA ASP A 72 7.91 -33.40 -13.17
C ASP A 72 9.25 -33.72 -13.86
N ALA A 73 9.26 -33.92 -15.19
CA ALA A 73 10.48 -34.21 -15.93
C ALA A 73 11.37 -32.97 -16.04
N SER A 74 10.80 -31.80 -16.36
CA SER A 74 11.50 -30.51 -16.34
C SER A 74 12.05 -30.18 -14.95
N ALA A 75 11.26 -30.40 -13.90
CA ALA A 75 11.67 -30.17 -12.52
C ALA A 75 12.84 -31.08 -12.12
N THR A 76 12.79 -32.35 -12.51
CA THR A 76 13.88 -33.31 -12.26
C THR A 76 15.15 -32.92 -13.02
N LEU A 77 15.04 -32.41 -14.25
CA LEU A 77 16.18 -31.92 -15.03
C LEU A 77 16.87 -30.74 -14.35
N VAL A 78 16.10 -29.76 -13.88
CA VAL A 78 16.63 -28.59 -13.13
C VAL A 78 17.34 -29.06 -11.85
N HIS A 79 16.74 -29.98 -11.10
CA HIS A 79 17.37 -30.57 -9.91
C HIS A 79 18.69 -31.26 -10.23
N HIS A 80 18.72 -32.08 -11.29
CA HIS A 80 19.93 -32.76 -11.74
C HIS A 80 21.04 -31.77 -12.15
N LEU A 81 20.69 -30.68 -12.83
CA LEU A 81 21.65 -29.61 -13.15
C LEU A 81 22.21 -28.94 -11.90
N ALA A 82 21.38 -28.73 -10.87
CA ALA A 82 21.79 -28.13 -9.61
C ALA A 82 22.81 -29.03 -8.87
N VAL A 83 22.52 -30.33 -8.75
CA VAL A 83 23.40 -31.30 -8.07
C VAL A 83 24.77 -31.39 -8.74
N HIS A 84 24.84 -31.31 -10.06
CA HIS A 84 26.12 -31.41 -10.78
C HIS A 84 26.91 -30.10 -10.87
N GLY A 85 26.32 -28.95 -10.52
CA GLY A 85 27.00 -27.67 -10.35
C GLY A 85 27.71 -27.08 -11.59
N ARG A 86 27.46 -27.60 -12.80
CA ARG A 86 28.11 -27.12 -14.04
C ARG A 86 27.40 -25.94 -14.70
N THR A 87 26.12 -25.74 -14.39
CA THR A 87 25.29 -24.66 -14.92
C THR A 87 24.87 -23.76 -13.76
N ARG A 88 25.05 -22.44 -13.90
CA ARG A 88 24.52 -21.49 -12.91
C ARG A 88 23.01 -21.40 -13.06
N LEU A 89 22.28 -21.56 -11.96
CA LEU A 89 20.83 -21.57 -11.96
C LEU A 89 20.26 -20.33 -11.27
N LEU A 90 19.30 -19.68 -11.91
CA LEU A 90 18.43 -18.70 -11.29
C LEU A 90 17.00 -19.20 -11.36
N VAL A 91 16.47 -19.68 -10.23
CA VAL A 91 15.14 -20.29 -10.17
C VAL A 91 14.17 -19.33 -9.49
N LEU A 92 13.08 -18.98 -10.17
CA LEU A 92 12.03 -18.08 -9.69
C LEU A 92 10.79 -18.93 -9.38
N ALA A 93 10.26 -18.81 -8.16
CA ALA A 93 9.09 -19.56 -7.75
C ALA A 93 8.16 -18.72 -6.86
N ARG A 94 6.92 -19.17 -6.71
CA ARG A 94 5.98 -18.63 -5.72
C ARG A 94 6.08 -19.45 -4.43
N PRO A 95 5.91 -18.83 -3.25
CA PRO A 95 5.88 -19.55 -1.97
C PRO A 95 4.63 -20.43 -1.84
N ASP A 96 3.57 -20.07 -2.55
CA ASP A 96 2.21 -20.56 -2.49
C ASP A 96 1.90 -21.43 -3.71
N GLY A 97 1.80 -22.74 -3.48
CA GLY A 97 1.38 -23.72 -4.48
C GLY A 97 2.39 -24.83 -4.66
N GLY A 98 1.98 -26.06 -4.32
CA GLY A 98 2.77 -27.29 -4.31
C GLY A 98 3.71 -27.41 -5.51
N ALA A 99 4.92 -26.87 -5.34
CA ALA A 99 5.97 -26.97 -6.33
C ALA A 99 6.36 -28.45 -6.44
N PRO A 100 6.73 -28.94 -7.64
CA PRO A 100 7.24 -30.29 -7.79
C PRO A 100 8.33 -30.59 -6.76
N GLU A 101 8.36 -31.81 -6.23
CA GLU A 101 9.28 -32.17 -5.14
C GLU A 101 10.74 -31.88 -5.50
N ALA A 102 11.12 -32.12 -6.76
CA ALA A 102 12.45 -31.82 -7.28
C ALA A 102 12.83 -30.33 -7.20
N VAL A 103 11.86 -29.43 -7.40
CA VAL A 103 12.03 -27.97 -7.23
C VAL A 103 12.14 -27.64 -5.74
N SER A 104 11.30 -28.24 -4.90
CA SER A 104 11.36 -28.04 -3.44
C SER A 104 12.71 -28.44 -2.82
N ARG A 105 13.28 -29.56 -3.30
CA ARG A 105 14.59 -30.03 -2.89
C ARG A 105 15.75 -29.09 -3.24
N LEU A 106 15.56 -28.14 -4.16
CA LEU A 106 16.59 -27.16 -4.49
C LEU A 106 16.94 -26.27 -3.28
N TRP A 107 15.95 -25.95 -2.44
CA TRP A 107 16.19 -25.13 -1.25
C TRP A 107 16.14 -25.93 0.05
N THR A 108 15.38 -27.03 0.15
CA THR A 108 15.38 -27.84 1.38
C THR A 108 16.63 -28.71 1.51
N GLY A 109 17.31 -29.00 0.40
CA GLY A 109 18.56 -29.76 0.36
C GLY A 109 19.81 -28.88 0.24
N ASP A 110 19.71 -27.58 0.52
CA ASP A 110 20.80 -26.59 0.42
C ASP A 110 21.56 -26.57 -0.93
N LEU A 111 20.90 -26.98 -2.03
CA LEU A 111 21.50 -26.99 -3.37
C LEU A 111 21.61 -25.59 -3.97
N LEU A 112 20.71 -24.67 -3.61
CA LEU A 112 20.70 -23.28 -4.02
C LEU A 112 20.38 -22.35 -2.85
N PRO A 113 21.03 -21.17 -2.75
CA PRO A 113 20.67 -20.17 -1.75
C PRO A 113 19.27 -19.61 -2.01
N ARG A 114 18.47 -19.51 -0.94
CA ARG A 114 17.11 -18.96 -0.99
C ARG A 114 17.13 -17.45 -0.75
N LEU A 115 16.69 -16.69 -1.75
CA LEU A 115 16.37 -15.27 -1.62
C LEU A 115 14.84 -15.11 -1.62
N THR A 116 14.26 -14.72 -0.49
CA THR A 116 12.85 -14.32 -0.40
C THR A 116 12.73 -12.85 -0.79
N LEU A 117 11.78 -12.53 -1.66
CA LEU A 117 11.47 -11.17 -2.08
C LEU A 117 10.16 -10.76 -1.44
N ASP A 118 10.22 -9.72 -0.63
CA ASP A 118 9.07 -9.07 -0.04
C ASP A 118 8.49 -8.04 -1.01
N PRO A 119 7.21 -7.65 -0.83
CA PRO A 119 6.64 -6.51 -1.53
C PRO A 119 7.52 -5.26 -1.36
N LEU A 120 7.56 -4.40 -2.38
CA LEU A 120 8.34 -3.18 -2.31
C LEU A 120 7.83 -2.29 -1.17
N PRO A 121 8.74 -1.71 -0.36
CA PRO A 121 8.33 -0.76 0.66
C PRO A 121 7.74 0.48 0.01
N ARG A 122 6.87 1.18 0.75
CA ARG A 122 6.11 2.34 0.26
C ARG A 122 7.00 3.39 -0.38
N GLU A 123 8.18 3.67 0.18
CA GLU A 123 9.12 4.67 -0.32
C GLU A 123 9.74 4.25 -1.67
N ALA A 124 10.01 2.96 -1.86
CA ALA A 124 10.46 2.44 -3.15
C ALA A 124 9.34 2.48 -4.19
N TRP A 125 8.10 2.17 -3.77
CA TRP A 125 6.91 2.25 -4.61
C TRP A 125 6.66 3.69 -5.10
N THR A 126 6.68 4.67 -4.20
CA THR A 126 6.51 6.09 -4.56
C THR A 126 7.60 6.55 -5.51
N ARG A 127 8.87 6.22 -5.25
CA ARG A 127 9.98 6.57 -6.16
C ARG A 127 9.82 5.96 -7.55
N LEU A 128 9.29 4.74 -7.65
CA LEU A 128 9.01 4.10 -8.92
C LEU A 128 7.94 4.87 -9.71
N ILE A 129 6.85 5.28 -9.04
CA ILE A 129 5.78 6.07 -9.67
C ILE A 129 6.32 7.45 -10.09
N GLU A 130 7.08 8.12 -9.22
CA GLU A 130 7.67 9.44 -9.52
C GLU A 130 8.63 9.37 -10.72
N ALA A 131 9.41 8.29 -10.83
CA ALA A 131 10.30 8.07 -11.97
C ALA A 131 9.52 7.89 -13.27
N GLU A 132 8.40 7.16 -13.24
CA GLU A 132 7.53 6.96 -14.42
C GLU A 132 6.79 8.25 -14.83
N LEU A 133 6.33 9.03 -13.85
CA LEU A 133 5.59 10.28 -14.10
C LEU A 133 6.50 11.50 -14.32
N GLY A 134 7.80 11.38 -14.11
CA GLY A 134 8.76 12.47 -14.28
C GLY A 134 8.57 13.63 -13.29
N GLY A 135 8.16 13.33 -12.05
CA GLY A 135 7.97 14.34 -11.01
C GLY A 135 7.37 13.79 -9.73
N HIS A 136 7.37 14.62 -8.69
CA HIS A 136 6.81 14.26 -7.38
C HIS A 136 5.33 13.90 -7.47
N VAL A 137 4.90 12.95 -6.64
CA VAL A 137 3.52 12.49 -6.55
C VAL A 137 2.97 12.80 -5.18
N GLU A 138 1.74 13.28 -5.11
CA GLU A 138 1.08 13.57 -3.85
C GLU A 138 0.93 12.27 -3.03
N ALA A 139 1.15 12.35 -1.72
CA ALA A 139 1.06 11.21 -0.80
C ALA A 139 -0.28 10.46 -0.88
N LEU A 140 -1.40 11.18 -0.96
CA LEU A 140 -2.73 10.57 -1.13
C LEU A 140 -2.85 9.83 -2.47
N THR A 141 -2.31 10.41 -3.55
CA THR A 141 -2.27 9.76 -4.88
C THR A 141 -1.39 8.51 -4.88
N ALA A 142 -0.20 8.58 -4.29
CA ALA A 142 0.71 7.44 -4.17
C ALA A 142 0.12 6.32 -3.29
N GLY A 143 -0.50 6.69 -2.15
CA GLY A 143 -1.20 5.77 -1.26
C GLY A 143 -2.36 5.08 -1.95
N ARG A 144 -3.17 5.82 -2.72
CA ARG A 144 -4.25 5.27 -3.54
C ARG A 144 -3.75 4.25 -4.56
N LEU A 145 -2.71 4.58 -5.33
CA LEU A 145 -2.11 3.66 -6.31
C LEU A 145 -1.56 2.40 -5.61
N HIS A 146 -0.86 2.56 -4.50
CA HIS A 146 -0.36 1.44 -3.71
C HIS A 146 -1.49 0.52 -3.22
N ARG A 147 -2.57 1.09 -2.64
CA ARG A 147 -3.74 0.33 -2.19
C ARG A 147 -4.44 -0.39 -3.34
N ALA A 148 -4.66 0.30 -4.46
CA ALA A 148 -5.31 -0.29 -5.63
C ALA A 148 -4.53 -1.46 -6.22
N CYS A 149 -3.20 -1.43 -6.14
CA CYS A 149 -2.34 -2.48 -6.69
C CYS A 149 -1.95 -3.58 -5.69
N GLN A 150 -2.08 -3.34 -4.38
CA GLN A 150 -1.66 -4.26 -3.31
C GLN A 150 -0.24 -4.86 -3.52
N GLY A 151 0.69 -4.05 -4.03
CA GLY A 151 2.07 -4.47 -4.32
C GLY A 151 2.30 -5.19 -5.66
N ASP A 152 1.26 -5.38 -6.49
CA ASP A 152 1.41 -5.92 -7.85
C ASP A 152 1.93 -4.84 -8.82
N LEU A 153 3.21 -4.95 -9.19
CA LEU A 153 3.87 -3.99 -10.09
C LEU A 153 3.37 -4.05 -11.53
N ARG A 154 2.77 -5.17 -11.96
CA ARG A 154 2.15 -5.26 -13.29
C ARG A 154 0.89 -4.40 -13.31
N LEU A 155 0.08 -4.54 -12.26
CA LEU A 155 -1.13 -3.75 -12.09
C LEU A 155 -0.82 -2.27 -11.91
N LEU A 156 0.26 -1.93 -11.19
CA LEU A 156 0.72 -0.55 -11.07
C LEU A 156 0.99 0.08 -12.43
N ARG A 157 1.74 -0.61 -13.29
CA ARG A 157 2.04 -0.11 -14.63
C ARG A 157 0.76 0.15 -15.43
N GLU A 158 -0.14 -0.84 -15.49
CA GLU A 158 -1.40 -0.72 -16.23
C GLU A 158 -2.29 0.39 -15.66
N LEU A 159 -2.31 0.56 -14.33
CA LEU A 159 -3.13 1.59 -13.69
C LEU A 159 -2.54 2.99 -13.88
N VAL A 160 -1.22 3.17 -13.79
CA VAL A 160 -0.56 4.46 -14.08
C VAL A 160 -0.81 4.87 -15.52
N ASP A 161 -0.66 3.94 -16.47
CA ASP A 161 -0.96 4.19 -17.89
C ASP A 161 -2.44 4.56 -18.09
N ALA A 162 -3.37 3.84 -17.45
CA ALA A 162 -4.79 4.11 -17.52
C ALA A 162 -5.18 5.48 -16.95
N VAL A 163 -4.60 5.86 -15.80
CA VAL A 163 -4.83 7.16 -15.16
C VAL A 163 -4.29 8.29 -16.01
N ARG A 164 -3.08 8.14 -16.57
CA ARG A 164 -2.50 9.11 -17.50
C ARG A 164 -3.34 9.27 -18.76
N ALA A 165 -3.76 8.16 -19.38
CA ALA A 165 -4.59 8.19 -20.59
C ALA A 165 -5.98 8.80 -20.34
N SER A 166 -6.51 8.68 -19.12
CA SER A 166 -7.81 9.26 -18.75
C SER A 166 -7.80 10.80 -18.64
N GLY A 167 -6.62 11.43 -18.63
CA GLY A 167 -6.47 12.88 -18.45
C GLY A 167 -6.79 13.38 -17.03
N ARG A 168 -7.01 12.48 -16.06
CA ARG A 168 -7.32 12.81 -14.65
C ARG A 168 -6.09 13.04 -13.79
N LEU A 169 -4.90 12.78 -14.33
CA LEU A 169 -3.64 13.06 -13.66
C LEU A 169 -3.26 14.52 -13.93
N THR A 170 -3.38 15.36 -12.93
CA THR A 170 -3.15 16.81 -13.04
C THR A 170 -1.89 17.22 -12.28
N ARG A 171 -1.30 18.34 -12.71
CA ARG A 171 -0.12 18.94 -12.06
C ARG A 171 -0.19 20.47 -12.13
N GLU A 172 -0.82 21.08 -11.14
CA GLU A 172 -0.95 22.54 -11.03
C GLU A 172 0.16 23.07 -10.10
N ALA A 173 1.31 23.44 -10.68
CA ALA A 173 2.48 23.99 -9.97
C ALA A 173 2.95 23.19 -8.72
N GLY A 174 2.74 21.87 -8.72
CA GLY A 174 2.99 21.01 -7.56
C GLY A 174 3.25 19.55 -7.93
N PRO A 175 2.99 18.61 -7.00
CA PRO A 175 3.08 17.19 -7.30
C PRO A 175 1.94 16.74 -8.22
N TRP A 176 2.11 15.59 -8.86
CA TRP A 176 1.05 14.90 -9.58
C TRP A 176 -0.07 14.49 -8.63
N THR A 177 -1.29 14.86 -8.99
CA THR A 177 -2.51 14.55 -8.23
C THR A 177 -3.48 13.78 -9.10
N TRP A 178 -4.14 12.80 -8.50
CA TRP A 178 -5.25 12.09 -9.13
C TRP A 178 -6.45 12.02 -8.18
N ARG A 179 -7.59 12.47 -8.69
CA ARG A 179 -8.92 12.35 -8.09
C ARG A 179 -9.91 11.88 -9.15
N GLY A 180 -11.00 11.24 -8.74
CA GLY A 180 -12.01 10.68 -9.62
C GLY A 180 -11.94 9.16 -9.73
N PRO A 181 -12.87 8.52 -10.45
CA PRO A 181 -13.01 7.08 -10.47
C PRO A 181 -11.80 6.38 -11.10
N VAL A 182 -11.55 5.15 -10.68
CA VAL A 182 -10.54 4.27 -11.27
C VAL A 182 -10.85 4.04 -12.75
N PRO A 183 -9.94 4.36 -13.67
CA PRO A 183 -10.12 4.05 -15.09
C PRO A 183 -9.93 2.55 -15.31
N VAL A 184 -11.05 1.85 -15.50
CA VAL A 184 -11.05 0.40 -15.79
C VAL A 184 -10.83 0.19 -17.29
N THR A 185 -9.58 0.12 -17.71
CA THR A 185 -9.20 -0.34 -19.06
C THR A 185 -9.36 -1.86 -19.17
N SER A 186 -9.32 -2.41 -20.37
CA SER A 186 -9.39 -3.87 -20.58
C SER A 186 -8.35 -4.63 -19.75
N ARG A 187 -7.10 -4.13 -19.67
CA ARG A 187 -6.02 -4.78 -18.91
C ARG A 187 -6.21 -4.71 -17.40
N VAL A 188 -6.66 -3.56 -16.88
CA VAL A 188 -7.01 -3.42 -15.45
C VAL A 188 -8.17 -4.35 -15.10
N GLY A 189 -9.18 -4.43 -15.96
CA GLY A 189 -10.31 -5.36 -15.81
C GLY A 189 -9.87 -6.83 -15.82
N GLU A 190 -9.09 -7.24 -16.83
CA GLU A 190 -8.56 -8.62 -16.95
C GLU A 190 -7.76 -9.04 -15.72
N LEU A 191 -6.85 -8.19 -15.23
CA LEU A 191 -6.01 -8.49 -14.07
C LEU A 191 -6.84 -8.61 -12.79
N ALA A 192 -7.82 -7.74 -12.58
CA ALA A 192 -8.69 -7.82 -11.41
C ALA A 192 -9.66 -9.01 -11.49
N GLU A 193 -10.28 -9.27 -12.64
CA GLU A 193 -11.20 -10.40 -12.85
C GLU A 193 -10.49 -11.74 -12.65
N ALA A 194 -9.22 -11.86 -13.07
CA ALA A 194 -8.42 -13.05 -12.82
C ALA A 194 -8.25 -13.36 -11.31
N THR A 195 -8.32 -12.35 -10.44
CA THR A 195 -8.28 -12.55 -8.97
C THR A 195 -9.64 -12.91 -8.37
N ILE A 196 -10.75 -12.50 -9.01
CA ILE A 196 -12.10 -12.90 -8.60
C ILE A 196 -12.33 -14.38 -8.93
N GLY A 197 -11.84 -14.82 -10.09
CA GLY A 197 -12.03 -16.18 -10.59
C GLY A 197 -13.48 -16.47 -10.97
N ASP A 198 -13.80 -17.76 -11.10
CA ASP A 198 -15.16 -18.19 -11.44
C ASP A 198 -16.10 -17.99 -10.24
N VAL A 199 -17.14 -17.20 -10.41
CA VAL A 199 -18.17 -16.95 -9.39
C VAL A 199 -19.54 -17.37 -9.92
N ASP A 200 -20.34 -17.95 -9.04
CA ASP A 200 -21.74 -18.26 -9.34
C ASP A 200 -22.61 -16.99 -9.42
N ALA A 201 -23.89 -17.13 -9.79
CA ALA A 201 -24.79 -15.99 -9.95
C ALA A 201 -25.11 -15.26 -8.63
N GLU A 202 -25.15 -15.99 -7.51
CA GLU A 202 -25.46 -15.43 -6.17
C GLU A 202 -24.23 -14.70 -5.59
N GLU A 203 -23.05 -15.32 -5.73
CA GLU A 203 -21.76 -14.72 -5.42
C GLU A 203 -21.57 -13.43 -6.21
N ARG A 204 -21.85 -13.46 -7.53
CA ARG A 204 -21.76 -12.27 -8.38
C ARG A 204 -22.72 -11.18 -7.95
N GLU A 205 -23.96 -11.50 -7.59
CA GLU A 205 -24.93 -10.51 -7.11
C GLU A 205 -24.50 -9.89 -5.78
N THR A 206 -23.96 -10.69 -4.86
CA THR A 206 -23.44 -10.22 -3.55
C THR A 206 -22.23 -9.31 -3.73
N LEU A 207 -21.28 -9.69 -4.58
CA LEU A 207 -20.12 -8.87 -4.93
C LEU A 207 -20.53 -7.54 -5.58
N GLU A 208 -21.55 -7.54 -6.44
CA GLU A 208 -22.07 -6.32 -7.04
C GLU A 208 -22.80 -5.43 -6.02
N LEU A 209 -23.58 -6.01 -5.09
CA LEU A 209 -24.17 -5.24 -3.99
C LEU A 209 -23.10 -4.52 -3.17
N LEU A 210 -22.04 -5.24 -2.78
CA LEU A 210 -20.88 -4.66 -2.09
C LEU A 210 -20.16 -3.61 -2.96
N ALA A 211 -19.96 -3.88 -4.25
CA ALA A 211 -19.30 -2.94 -5.15
C ALA A 211 -20.02 -1.58 -5.25
N PHE A 212 -21.34 -1.53 -5.10
CA PHE A 212 -22.08 -0.27 -5.13
C PHE A 212 -22.35 0.32 -3.74
N GLY A 213 -22.16 -0.46 -2.68
CA GLY A 213 -22.66 -0.10 -1.36
C GLY A 213 -21.77 -0.39 -0.16
N GLU A 214 -20.56 -0.89 -0.35
CA GLU A 214 -19.65 -1.15 0.76
C GLU A 214 -19.37 0.11 1.61
N PRO A 215 -19.28 -0.04 2.93
CA PRO A 215 -19.59 -1.24 3.71
C PRO A 215 -21.09 -1.54 3.77
N LEU A 216 -21.46 -2.82 3.79
CA LEU A 216 -22.83 -3.27 4.04
C LEU A 216 -22.88 -4.10 5.32
N GLU A 217 -23.96 -4.00 6.10
CA GLU A 217 -24.16 -4.94 7.21
C GLU A 217 -24.26 -6.37 6.67
N ALA A 218 -23.53 -7.31 7.27
CA ALA A 218 -23.52 -8.71 6.87
C ALA A 218 -24.94 -9.31 6.91
N SER A 219 -25.79 -8.83 7.82
CA SER A 219 -27.20 -9.20 7.98
C SER A 219 -28.06 -8.93 6.75
N VAL A 220 -27.67 -7.97 5.88
CA VAL A 220 -28.41 -7.64 4.65
C VAL A 220 -27.96 -8.47 3.45
N LEU A 221 -26.95 -9.33 3.62
CA LEU A 221 -26.40 -10.20 2.58
C LEU A 221 -26.73 -11.68 2.89
N PRO A 222 -26.78 -12.58 1.89
CA PRO A 222 -27.02 -13.99 2.14
C PRO A 222 -25.82 -14.64 2.87
N GLU A 223 -26.01 -15.05 4.13
CA GLU A 223 -24.96 -15.60 5.02
C GLU A 223 -24.18 -16.74 4.35
N ALA A 224 -24.86 -17.73 3.77
CA ALA A 224 -24.21 -18.86 3.10
C ALA A 224 -23.37 -18.46 1.86
N VAL A 225 -23.67 -17.32 1.22
CA VAL A 225 -22.87 -16.78 0.11
C VAL A 225 -21.67 -16.01 0.66
N LEU A 226 -21.89 -15.25 1.73
CA LEU A 226 -20.86 -14.48 2.42
C LEU A 226 -19.75 -15.39 2.95
N GLU A 227 -20.10 -16.51 3.60
CA GLU A 227 -19.13 -17.53 4.06
C GLU A 227 -18.26 -18.09 2.91
N ARG A 228 -18.86 -18.36 1.74
CA ARG A 228 -18.11 -18.85 0.56
C ARG A 228 -17.16 -17.78 0.02
N LEU A 229 -17.61 -16.53 -0.05
CA LEU A 229 -16.80 -15.41 -0.53
C LEU A 229 -15.66 -15.07 0.45
N GLU A 230 -15.89 -15.19 1.75
CA GLU A 230 -14.88 -15.02 2.79
C GLU A 230 -13.82 -16.13 2.75
N ALA A 231 -14.25 -17.40 2.61
CA ALA A 231 -13.32 -18.53 2.44
C ALA A 231 -12.41 -18.37 1.20
N ARG A 232 -12.90 -17.68 0.17
CA ARG A 232 -12.16 -17.33 -1.05
C ARG A 232 -11.37 -16.02 -0.94
N ARG A 233 -11.46 -15.30 0.18
CA ARG A 233 -10.85 -13.97 0.42
C ARG A 233 -11.27 -12.92 -0.61
N LEU A 234 -12.52 -12.95 -1.03
CA LEU A 234 -13.12 -11.93 -1.89
C LEU A 234 -13.89 -10.88 -1.07
N VAL A 235 -14.41 -11.29 0.08
CA VAL A 235 -15.12 -10.43 1.04
C VAL A 235 -14.49 -10.58 2.42
N ASP A 236 -14.44 -9.47 3.16
CA ASP A 236 -14.01 -9.39 4.56
C ASP A 236 -15.16 -8.83 5.38
N VAL A 237 -15.38 -9.36 6.58
CA VAL A 237 -16.42 -8.92 7.52
C VAL A 237 -15.72 -8.49 8.81
N ASP A 238 -15.86 -7.21 9.17
CA ASP A 238 -15.21 -6.68 10.37
C ASP A 238 -15.96 -7.04 11.67
N ASP A 239 -15.37 -6.68 12.82
CA ASP A 239 -15.94 -6.93 14.15
C ASP A 239 -17.33 -6.29 14.37
N ARG A 240 -17.71 -5.31 13.54
CA ARG A 240 -19.03 -4.66 13.56
C ARG A 240 -20.00 -5.29 12.56
N SER A 241 -19.65 -6.47 12.03
CA SER A 241 -20.41 -7.16 10.99
C SER A 241 -20.56 -6.33 9.72
N ALA A 242 -19.64 -5.43 9.40
CA ALA A 242 -19.64 -4.72 8.14
C ALA A 242 -18.81 -5.48 7.08
N ALA A 243 -19.48 -5.92 6.02
CA ALA A 243 -18.92 -6.62 4.88
C ALA A 243 -18.36 -5.64 3.83
N ARG A 244 -17.18 -5.96 3.29
CA ARG A 244 -16.45 -5.15 2.29
C ARG A 244 -15.72 -6.04 1.28
N LEU A 245 -15.43 -5.52 0.09
CA LEU A 245 -14.57 -6.22 -0.86
C LEU A 245 -13.11 -6.18 -0.38
N VAL A 246 -12.43 -7.33 -0.43
CA VAL A 246 -11.02 -7.44 0.04
C VAL A 246 -10.07 -6.64 -0.85
N HIS A 247 -10.25 -6.71 -2.18
CA HIS A 247 -9.36 -6.04 -3.11
C HIS A 247 -9.98 -4.71 -3.60
N PRO A 248 -9.32 -3.55 -3.43
CA PRO A 248 -9.89 -2.24 -3.76
C PRO A 248 -10.31 -2.04 -5.22
N LEU A 249 -9.73 -2.80 -6.16
CA LEU A 249 -10.17 -2.78 -7.58
C LEU A 249 -11.40 -3.61 -7.90
N HIS A 250 -11.82 -4.54 -7.04
CA HIS A 250 -13.02 -5.36 -7.32
C HIS A 250 -14.24 -4.46 -7.43
N GLY A 251 -14.40 -3.49 -6.53
CA GLY A 251 -15.51 -2.53 -6.58
C GLY A 251 -15.59 -1.77 -7.92
N PRO A 252 -14.57 -0.99 -8.30
CA PRO A 252 -14.56 -0.28 -9.58
C PRO A 252 -14.76 -1.17 -10.81
N VAL A 253 -14.16 -2.36 -10.83
CA VAL A 253 -14.26 -3.30 -11.96
C VAL A 253 -15.67 -3.88 -12.07
N LEU A 254 -16.24 -4.32 -10.95
CA LEU A 254 -17.63 -4.79 -10.90
C LEU A 254 -18.58 -3.70 -11.35
N ARG A 255 -18.44 -2.47 -10.80
CA ARG A 255 -19.26 -1.32 -11.20
C ARG A 255 -19.16 -0.99 -12.70
N ALA A 256 -17.96 -1.07 -13.29
CA ALA A 256 -17.73 -0.80 -14.71
C ALA A 256 -18.36 -1.85 -15.63
N ARG A 257 -18.50 -3.10 -15.16
CA ARG A 257 -19.10 -4.21 -15.91
C ARG A 257 -20.61 -4.34 -15.70
N THR A 258 -21.16 -3.78 -14.62
CA THR A 258 -22.59 -3.82 -14.35
C THR A 258 -23.36 -2.96 -15.36
N GLY A 259 -24.33 -3.57 -16.05
CA GLY A 259 -25.20 -2.87 -16.99
C GLY A 259 -26.02 -1.75 -16.32
N ARG A 260 -26.29 -0.67 -17.05
CA ARG A 260 -26.90 0.58 -16.54
C ARG A 260 -28.14 0.36 -15.67
N LEU A 261 -29.11 -0.44 -16.14
CA LEU A 261 -30.35 -0.68 -15.40
C LEU A 261 -30.11 -1.37 -14.05
N ARG A 262 -29.16 -2.31 -14.01
CA ARG A 262 -28.77 -3.03 -12.79
C ARG A 262 -27.99 -2.11 -11.84
N ALA A 263 -27.08 -1.29 -12.36
CA ALA A 263 -26.37 -0.28 -11.58
C ALA A 263 -27.36 0.72 -10.95
N ASP A 264 -28.35 1.20 -11.70
CA ASP A 264 -29.37 2.12 -11.16
C ASP A 264 -30.23 1.44 -10.09
N ARG A 265 -30.57 0.16 -10.23
CA ARG A 265 -31.25 -0.62 -9.18
C ARG A 265 -30.39 -0.71 -7.92
N LEU A 266 -29.11 -1.05 -8.04
CA LEU A 266 -28.17 -1.22 -6.93
C LEU A 266 -27.80 0.10 -6.23
N ARG A 267 -27.85 1.24 -6.94
CA ARG A 267 -27.66 2.58 -6.38
C ARG A 267 -28.86 3.11 -5.60
N ARG A 268 -30.09 2.70 -5.98
CA ARG A 268 -31.34 3.13 -5.34
C ARG A 268 -31.62 2.45 -4.00
N THR A 269 -30.89 1.39 -3.66
CA THR A 269 -30.91 0.84 -2.31
C THR A 269 -30.37 1.93 -1.39
N ASP A 270 -31.29 2.59 -0.67
CA ASP A 270 -31.05 3.75 0.19
C ASP A 270 -29.93 3.44 1.17
N ARG A 271 -28.79 4.08 0.96
CA ARG A 271 -27.60 3.92 1.81
C ARG A 271 -27.34 5.28 2.41
N ASP A 272 -27.48 5.36 3.73
CA ASP A 272 -27.17 6.56 4.47
C ASP A 272 -25.65 6.77 4.51
N LEU A 273 -25.14 7.36 3.43
CA LEU A 273 -23.74 7.70 3.25
C LEU A 273 -23.25 8.64 4.36
N GLY A 274 -24.12 9.56 4.79
CA GLY A 274 -23.86 10.50 5.86
C GLY A 274 -23.66 9.79 7.20
N ALA A 275 -24.55 8.85 7.56
CA ALA A 275 -24.40 8.05 8.77
C ALA A 275 -23.15 7.17 8.74
N ALA A 276 -22.84 6.53 7.60
CA ALA A 276 -21.64 5.71 7.47
C ALA A 276 -20.36 6.55 7.62
N LEU A 277 -20.33 7.75 7.02
CA LEU A 277 -19.21 8.68 7.14
C LEU A 277 -19.08 9.25 8.56
N ALA A 278 -20.20 9.55 9.23
CA ALA A 278 -20.21 10.00 10.61
C ALA A 278 -19.66 8.93 11.57
N ALA A 279 -20.11 7.68 11.41
CA ALA A 279 -19.62 6.55 12.19
C ALA A 279 -18.11 6.30 11.99
N GLU A 280 -17.61 6.52 10.76
CA GLU A 280 -16.18 6.44 10.46
C GLU A 280 -15.40 7.58 11.12
N CYS A 281 -15.93 8.81 11.12
CA CYS A 281 -15.33 9.94 11.86
C CYS A 281 -15.22 9.65 13.35
N ASP A 282 -16.27 9.08 13.96
CA ASP A 282 -16.28 8.71 15.38
C ASP A 282 -15.24 7.63 15.69
N ASP A 283 -15.07 6.64 14.81
CA ASP A 283 -14.04 5.60 14.95
C ASP A 283 -12.62 6.18 14.88
N LEU A 284 -12.34 7.03 13.90
CA LEU A 284 -11.04 7.71 13.79
C LEU A 284 -10.76 8.59 15.01
N MET A 285 -11.80 9.17 15.58
CA MET A 285 -11.70 9.97 16.79
C MET A 285 -11.35 9.14 18.01
N GLU A 286 -12.03 8.02 18.21
CA GLU A 286 -11.75 7.11 19.31
C GLU A 286 -10.35 6.51 19.23
N ARG A 287 -9.90 6.15 18.02
CA ARG A 287 -8.53 5.70 17.76
C ARG A 287 -7.49 6.77 18.10
N SER A 288 -7.76 8.01 17.74
CA SER A 288 -6.87 9.13 18.07
C SER A 288 -6.77 9.36 19.58
N ARG A 289 -7.87 9.22 20.34
CA ARG A 289 -7.88 9.40 21.80
C ARG A 289 -7.22 8.24 22.54
N SER A 290 -7.45 7.01 22.09
CA SER A 290 -6.87 5.79 22.67
C SER A 290 -5.40 5.58 22.31
N GLY A 291 -4.83 6.40 21.42
CA GLY A 291 -3.47 6.23 20.90
C GLY A 291 -3.33 5.03 19.95
N ASN A 292 -4.44 4.43 19.51
CA ASN A 292 -4.43 3.34 18.55
C ASN A 292 -4.25 3.88 17.12
N VAL A 293 -3.01 4.19 16.78
CA VAL A 293 -2.61 4.73 15.47
C VAL A 293 -2.19 3.65 14.47
N ARG A 294 -2.48 2.37 14.75
CA ARG A 294 -2.15 1.26 13.83
C ARG A 294 -3.00 1.30 12.56
N GLU A 295 -2.69 0.42 11.60
CA GLU A 295 -3.27 0.39 10.26
C GLU A 295 -4.76 0.70 10.23
N LEU A 296 -5.12 1.66 9.37
CA LEU A 296 -6.49 2.11 9.20
C LEU A 296 -6.99 1.57 7.86
N PRO A 297 -7.95 0.62 7.86
CA PRO A 297 -8.54 0.14 6.62
C PRO A 297 -9.18 1.32 5.86
N ALA A 298 -9.24 1.21 4.54
CA ALA A 298 -9.91 2.21 3.72
C ALA A 298 -11.42 2.13 3.98
N GLY A 299 -12.03 3.23 4.42
CA GLY A 299 -13.47 3.29 4.64
C GLY A 299 -14.22 4.07 3.55
N VAL A 300 -15.43 4.50 3.89
CA VAL A 300 -16.31 5.27 3.01
C VAL A 300 -15.66 6.61 2.69
N GLY A 301 -15.09 7.27 3.68
CA GLY A 301 -14.43 8.56 3.49
C GLY A 301 -13.24 8.48 2.54
N ASP A 302 -12.42 7.42 2.63
CA ASP A 302 -11.33 7.18 1.68
C ASP A 302 -11.84 7.07 0.25
N ARG A 303 -12.85 6.22 0.03
CA ARG A 303 -13.44 6.00 -1.29
C ARG A 303 -14.02 7.31 -1.85
N LEU A 304 -14.77 8.06 -1.05
CA LEU A 304 -15.35 9.33 -1.49
C LEU A 304 -14.29 10.37 -1.82
N ALA A 305 -13.23 10.48 -1.02
CA ALA A 305 -12.12 11.38 -1.29
C ALA A 305 -11.43 11.03 -2.62
N GLU A 306 -11.14 9.75 -2.81
CA GLU A 306 -10.50 9.22 -4.01
C GLU A 306 -11.35 9.35 -5.27
N GLU A 307 -12.64 9.05 -5.20
CA GLU A 307 -13.59 9.14 -6.32
C GLU A 307 -14.03 10.57 -6.65
N ASP A 308 -13.51 11.57 -5.93
CA ASP A 308 -13.90 12.98 -6.02
C ASP A 308 -15.41 13.19 -5.80
N ALA A 309 -15.98 12.42 -4.87
CA ALA A 309 -17.39 12.40 -4.53
C ALA A 309 -17.64 12.94 -3.11
N GLY A 310 -18.92 12.94 -2.69
CA GLY A 310 -19.31 13.35 -1.34
C GLY A 310 -19.09 14.83 -1.05
N TRP A 311 -19.16 15.69 -2.08
CA TRP A 311 -19.03 17.14 -1.93
C TRP A 311 -20.16 17.75 -1.10
N ASP A 312 -21.36 17.17 -1.21
CA ASP A 312 -22.54 17.59 -0.45
C ASP A 312 -22.54 17.07 0.99
N GLU A 313 -21.63 16.13 1.34
CA GLU A 313 -21.58 15.50 2.66
C GLU A 313 -20.90 16.42 3.68
N PRO A 314 -21.63 16.94 4.69
CA PRO A 314 -21.09 17.96 5.61
C PRO A 314 -19.93 17.46 6.47
N ALA A 315 -19.87 16.14 6.72
CA ALA A 315 -18.85 15.48 7.54
C ALA A 315 -17.53 15.22 6.80
N MET A 316 -17.47 15.44 5.47
CA MET A 316 -16.27 15.12 4.69
C MET A 316 -15.02 15.94 5.07
N PRO A 317 -15.10 17.25 5.31
CA PRO A 317 -13.94 18.01 5.81
C PRO A 317 -13.48 17.51 7.19
N GLU A 318 -14.41 17.13 8.06
CA GLU A 318 -14.10 16.58 9.38
C GLU A 318 -13.37 15.24 9.26
N PHE A 319 -13.87 14.34 8.41
CA PHE A 319 -13.19 13.08 8.07
C PHE A 319 -11.75 13.32 7.63
N CYS A 320 -11.54 14.25 6.69
CA CYS A 320 -10.20 14.58 6.19
C CYS A 320 -9.28 15.09 7.31
N ALA A 321 -9.78 15.93 8.21
CA ALA A 321 -9.01 16.40 9.37
C ALA A 321 -8.62 15.25 10.31
N ARG A 322 -9.54 14.32 10.61
CA ARG A 322 -9.25 13.16 11.47
C ARG A 322 -8.26 12.20 10.84
N ARG A 323 -8.38 11.93 9.53
CA ARG A 323 -7.37 11.17 8.77
C ARG A 323 -6.01 11.86 8.78
N ALA A 324 -5.96 13.18 8.59
CA ALA A 324 -4.73 13.94 8.64
C ALA A 324 -4.05 13.86 10.00
N ARG A 325 -4.82 13.99 11.08
CA ARG A 325 -4.32 13.87 12.46
C ARG A 325 -3.69 12.49 12.70
N LEU A 326 -4.38 11.41 12.34
CA LEU A 326 -3.86 10.06 12.53
C LEU A 326 -2.60 9.80 11.69
N ALA A 327 -2.57 10.25 10.44
CA ALA A 327 -1.37 10.18 9.61
C ALA A 327 -0.19 10.92 10.27
N ARG A 328 -0.41 12.11 10.83
CA ARG A 328 0.62 12.86 11.56
C ARG A 328 1.12 12.07 12.78
N LEU A 329 0.21 11.52 13.58
CA LEU A 329 0.58 10.73 14.77
C LEU A 329 1.37 9.45 14.41
N ARG A 330 1.21 8.93 13.19
CA ARG A 330 2.01 7.82 12.64
C ARG A 330 3.37 8.24 12.09
N GLY A 331 3.68 9.54 12.06
CA GLY A 331 4.87 10.08 11.38
C GLY A 331 4.73 10.19 9.86
N GLU A 332 3.54 9.95 9.30
CA GLU A 332 3.25 10.04 7.87
C GLU A 332 2.92 11.50 7.49
N ILE A 333 3.85 12.43 7.75
CA ILE A 333 3.60 13.88 7.68
C ILE A 333 3.13 14.34 6.29
N ARG A 334 3.64 13.71 5.21
CA ARG A 334 3.19 14.01 3.85
C ARG A 334 1.73 13.59 3.61
N ASP A 335 1.30 12.47 4.19
CA ASP A 335 -0.08 12.00 4.10
C ASP A 335 -1.00 12.94 4.89
N ALA A 336 -0.56 13.40 6.08
CA ALA A 336 -1.29 14.39 6.87
C ALA A 336 -1.53 15.70 6.09
N LEU A 337 -0.49 16.18 5.40
CA LEU A 337 -0.56 17.37 4.57
C LEU A 337 -1.52 17.18 3.37
N SER A 338 -1.48 16.03 2.69
CA SER A 338 -2.41 15.71 1.60
C SER A 338 -3.86 15.60 2.06
N TRP A 339 -4.13 14.91 3.17
CA TRP A 339 -5.49 14.83 3.74
C TRP A 339 -6.02 16.19 4.18
N SER A 340 -5.18 17.03 4.78
CA SER A 340 -5.58 18.38 5.18
C SER A 340 -5.95 19.23 3.96
N ARG A 341 -5.15 19.20 2.89
CA ARG A 341 -5.46 19.88 1.62
C ARG A 341 -6.73 19.33 0.98
N GLU A 342 -6.96 18.03 1.05
CA GLU A 342 -8.16 17.37 0.54
C GLU A 342 -9.44 17.83 1.27
N GLY A 343 -9.36 18.05 2.58
CA GLY A 343 -10.44 18.64 3.36
C GLY A 343 -10.69 20.11 3.00
N LEU A 344 -9.62 20.91 2.85
CA LEU A 344 -9.72 22.32 2.49
C LEU A 344 -10.24 22.55 1.07
N ARG A 345 -9.95 21.62 0.15
CA ARG A 345 -10.51 21.60 -1.21
C ARG A 345 -12.04 21.55 -1.19
N ARG A 346 -12.64 20.92 -0.16
CA ARG A 346 -14.09 20.84 0.04
C ARG A 346 -14.66 21.96 0.88
N ARG A 347 -13.92 22.41 1.90
CA ARG A 347 -14.29 23.53 2.77
C ARG A 347 -13.05 24.31 3.20
N ALA A 348 -12.82 25.45 2.55
CA ALA A 348 -11.59 26.23 2.67
C ALA A 348 -11.35 26.81 4.08
N ASP A 349 -12.40 27.06 4.84
CA ASP A 349 -12.37 27.65 6.19
C ASP A 349 -12.47 26.59 7.32
N HIS A 350 -12.31 25.30 6.99
CA HIS A 350 -12.42 24.24 7.99
C HIS A 350 -11.26 24.27 8.99
N SER A 351 -11.55 24.71 10.22
CA SER A 351 -10.56 24.98 11.26
C SER A 351 -9.67 23.78 11.59
N ALA A 352 -10.23 22.57 11.69
CA ALA A 352 -9.47 21.36 12.00
C ALA A 352 -8.52 20.96 10.85
N CYS A 353 -8.91 21.18 9.60
CA CYS A 353 -8.03 20.94 8.46
C CYS A 353 -6.90 21.97 8.40
N LEU A 354 -7.19 23.25 8.67
CA LEU A 354 -6.18 24.31 8.74
C LEU A 354 -5.18 24.04 9.87
N ALA A 355 -5.66 23.59 11.04
CA ALA A 355 -4.84 23.17 12.16
C ALA A 355 -3.86 22.04 11.81
N GLU A 356 -4.36 20.97 11.20
CA GLU A 356 -3.52 19.82 10.81
C GLU A 356 -2.58 20.15 9.63
N LEU A 357 -3.02 21.00 8.69
CA LEU A 357 -2.14 21.52 7.64
C LEU A 357 -0.99 22.33 8.23
N ALA A 358 -1.27 23.21 9.19
CA ALA A 358 -0.24 24.00 9.85
C ALA A 358 0.78 23.13 10.58
N HIS A 359 0.32 22.12 11.32
CA HIS A 359 1.20 21.14 11.95
C HIS A 359 2.10 20.45 10.93
N ALA A 360 1.51 19.83 9.90
CA ALA A 360 2.25 19.04 8.94
C ALA A 360 3.24 19.91 8.13
N ALA A 361 2.85 21.13 7.76
CA ALA A 361 3.71 22.07 7.07
C ALA A 361 4.89 22.53 7.95
N ALA A 362 4.64 22.87 9.23
CA ALA A 362 5.71 23.25 10.17
C ALA A 362 6.73 22.10 10.36
N TYR A 363 6.25 20.85 10.49
CA TYR A 363 7.12 19.67 10.57
C TYR A 363 8.01 19.47 9.34
N LEU A 364 7.52 19.82 8.16
CA LEU A 364 8.28 19.72 6.91
C LEU A 364 9.15 20.97 6.63
N GLY A 365 9.12 21.98 7.51
CA GLY A 365 9.83 23.25 7.33
C GLY A 365 9.17 24.20 6.33
N ASP A 366 7.94 23.94 5.89
CA ASP A 366 7.15 24.83 5.03
C ASP A 366 6.45 25.90 5.90
N LEU A 367 7.27 26.87 6.36
CA LEU A 367 6.83 27.92 7.27
C LEU A 367 5.81 28.88 6.62
N GLU A 368 5.82 29.01 5.30
CA GLU A 368 4.86 29.85 4.56
C GLU A 368 3.46 29.23 4.62
N THR A 369 3.33 27.97 4.23
CA THR A 369 2.05 27.25 4.33
C THR A 369 1.57 27.17 5.77
N ALA A 370 2.49 26.95 6.73
CA ALA A 370 2.13 26.87 8.14
C ALA A 370 1.56 28.19 8.69
N ARG A 371 2.18 29.34 8.38
CA ARG A 371 1.68 30.67 8.77
C ARG A 371 0.34 30.99 8.13
N TRP A 372 0.19 30.70 6.83
CA TRP A 372 -1.09 30.90 6.13
C TRP A 372 -2.22 30.10 6.77
N ALA A 373 -1.98 28.81 7.04
CA ALA A 373 -2.98 27.92 7.62
C ALA A 373 -3.36 28.34 9.06
N LEU A 374 -2.40 28.76 9.87
CA LEU A 374 -2.66 29.29 11.22
C LEU A 374 -3.45 30.60 11.22
N GLY A 375 -3.27 31.46 10.22
CA GLY A 375 -4.05 32.69 10.09
C GLY A 375 -5.54 32.46 9.84
N GLY A 376 -5.89 31.32 9.25
CA GLY A 376 -7.29 30.90 9.03
C GLY A 376 -7.84 29.97 10.13
N ALA A 377 -6.98 29.29 10.89
CA ALA A 377 -7.40 28.47 12.02
C ALA A 377 -7.75 29.36 13.24
N SER A 378 -8.76 28.98 14.03
CA SER A 378 -9.02 29.69 15.28
C SER A 378 -7.79 29.65 16.21
N ALA A 379 -7.51 30.75 16.91
CA ALA A 379 -6.24 31.10 17.54
C ALA A 379 -5.70 30.20 18.67
N SER A 380 -6.28 29.01 18.93
CA SER A 380 -5.93 28.13 20.06
C SER A 380 -5.51 26.71 19.65
N THR A 381 -4.76 26.58 18.56
CA THR A 381 -4.28 25.27 18.11
C THR A 381 -2.85 25.00 18.60
N PRO A 382 -2.52 23.78 19.08
CA PRO A 382 -1.14 23.33 19.33
C PRO A 382 -0.17 23.58 18.15
N ALA A 383 -0.69 23.84 16.94
CA ALA A 383 0.07 24.13 15.74
C ALA A 383 0.88 25.43 15.82
N ARG A 384 0.43 26.39 16.63
CA ARG A 384 1.19 27.61 16.88
C ARG A 384 2.50 27.31 17.59
N THR A 385 2.49 26.40 18.56
CA THR A 385 3.70 25.95 19.27
C THR A 385 4.71 25.35 18.30
N TRP A 386 4.26 24.47 17.41
CA TRP A 386 5.13 23.81 16.43
C TRP A 386 5.69 24.78 15.39
N LEU A 387 4.90 25.77 14.96
CA LEU A 387 5.42 26.83 14.09
C LEU A 387 6.53 27.63 14.78
N LEU A 388 6.30 28.10 16.02
CA LEU A 388 7.29 28.87 16.78
C LEU A 388 8.58 28.07 16.98
N ALA A 389 8.46 26.77 17.29
CA ALA A 389 9.61 25.88 17.39
C ALA A 389 10.36 25.73 16.07
N ALA A 390 9.65 25.59 14.94
CA ALA A 390 10.24 25.49 13.61
C ALA A 390 10.89 26.82 13.14
N GLU A 391 10.42 27.96 13.64
CA GLU A 391 11.01 29.28 13.45
C GLU A 391 12.23 29.54 14.36
N GLY A 392 12.48 28.65 15.33
CA GLY A 392 13.57 28.77 16.30
C GLY A 392 13.22 29.56 17.57
N ASP A 393 11.98 30.01 17.74
CA ASP A 393 11.47 30.65 18.97
C ASP A 393 10.99 29.60 19.97
N LEU A 394 11.95 28.89 20.59
CA LEU A 394 11.66 27.87 21.60
C LEU A 394 10.98 28.45 22.84
N ASP A 395 11.33 29.68 23.23
CA ASP A 395 10.73 30.36 24.38
C ASP A 395 9.26 30.72 24.12
N GLY A 396 8.95 31.20 22.90
CA GLY A 396 7.58 31.43 22.44
C GLY A 396 6.78 30.13 22.35
N ALA A 397 7.39 29.05 21.86
CA ALA A 397 6.77 27.73 21.83
C ALA A 397 6.40 27.25 23.25
N LEU A 398 7.32 27.38 24.21
CA LEU A 398 7.07 27.01 25.61
C LEU A 398 5.96 27.85 26.26
N ARG A 399 5.94 29.16 26.01
CA ARG A 399 4.84 30.03 26.48
C ARG A 399 3.49 29.62 25.88
N SER A 400 3.46 29.33 24.58
CA SER A 400 2.27 28.86 23.87
C SER A 400 1.72 27.55 24.45
N LEU A 401 2.59 26.62 24.88
CA LEU A 401 2.18 25.40 25.57
C LEU A 401 1.49 25.69 26.91
N THR A 402 2.02 26.63 27.69
CA THR A 402 1.42 27.00 28.97
C THR A 402 0.07 27.71 28.82
N GLU A 403 -0.10 28.54 27.79
CA GLU A 403 -1.39 29.21 27.49
C GLU A 403 -2.48 28.21 27.10
N VAL A 404 -2.13 27.18 26.32
CA VAL A 404 -3.05 26.09 25.95
C VAL A 404 -3.45 25.25 27.17
N SER A 405 -2.53 25.02 28.11
CA SER A 405 -2.78 24.26 29.34
C SER A 405 -3.73 24.95 30.33
N VAL A 406 -3.78 26.29 30.33
CA VAL A 406 -4.62 27.09 31.25
C VAL A 406 -6.08 27.18 30.77
N LEU A 407 -6.33 26.98 29.48
CA LEU A 407 -7.66 27.04 28.87
C LEU A 407 -8.36 25.68 28.74
N ALA A 408 -7.63 24.56 28.89
CA ALA A 408 -8.21 23.22 28.85
C ALA A 408 -8.72 22.81 30.24
N SER A 409 -10.02 22.51 30.36
CA SER A 409 -10.56 21.79 31.52
C SER A 409 -9.79 20.49 31.74
N HIS A 410 -9.60 20.07 32.99
CA HIS A 410 -8.75 18.92 33.37
C HIS A 410 -9.12 17.57 32.70
N ASP A 411 -10.27 17.46 32.04
CA ASP A 411 -10.69 16.29 31.23
C ASP A 411 -10.30 16.38 29.73
N ALA A 412 -9.81 17.53 29.26
CA ALA A 412 -9.50 17.82 27.86
C ALA A 412 -7.98 17.91 27.59
N PHE A 413 -7.15 17.36 28.47
CA PHE A 413 -5.75 17.13 28.15
C PHE A 413 -5.68 15.96 27.17
N ASP A 414 -5.80 16.28 25.88
CA ASP A 414 -5.39 15.40 24.79
C ASP A 414 -3.85 15.36 24.82
N SER A 415 -3.29 14.67 25.81
CA SER A 415 -1.84 14.56 26.12
C SER A 415 -0.99 14.09 24.92
N TYR A 416 -1.64 13.70 23.83
CA TYR A 416 -1.06 13.25 22.58
C TYR A 416 -0.76 14.38 21.58
N GLY A 417 -1.12 15.63 21.87
CA GLY A 417 -0.88 16.79 20.99
C GLY A 417 0.58 17.26 20.90
N VAL A 418 1.44 16.85 21.84
CA VAL A 418 2.84 17.29 21.98
C VAL A 418 3.80 16.10 21.98
N PHE A 419 3.59 15.12 21.11
CA PHE A 419 4.65 14.15 20.81
C PHE A 419 5.53 14.71 19.69
N ALA A 420 6.74 15.13 20.05
CA ALA A 420 7.85 15.01 19.10
C ALA A 420 8.02 13.52 18.80
N PRO A 421 8.15 13.08 17.54
CA PRO A 421 8.53 11.70 17.28
C PRO A 421 9.98 11.53 17.74
N HIS A 422 10.16 11.15 19.00
CA HIS A 422 11.36 10.40 19.38
C HIS A 422 11.24 9.06 18.66
N GLU A 423 12.31 8.65 17.99
CA GLU A 423 12.43 7.42 17.20
C GLU A 423 11.65 6.27 17.84
N VAL A 424 10.62 5.77 17.15
CA VAL A 424 9.95 4.52 17.48
C VAL A 424 10.95 3.39 17.17
N PRO A 425 11.49 2.67 18.17
CA PRO A 425 12.29 1.50 17.88
C PRO A 425 11.34 0.37 17.47
N VAL A 426 11.59 -0.18 16.29
CA VAL A 426 11.01 -1.44 15.82
C VAL A 426 11.40 -2.54 16.83
N PRO A 427 10.50 -3.43 17.28
CA PRO A 427 10.84 -4.40 18.30
C PRO A 427 11.58 -5.59 17.68
N HIS A 428 12.91 -5.53 17.65
CA HIS A 428 13.76 -6.72 17.65
C HIS A 428 15.06 -6.38 18.38
N ASP A 429 15.07 -6.56 19.70
CA ASP A 429 15.93 -7.54 20.37
C ASP A 429 15.83 -7.41 21.89
N ALA A 430 15.60 -8.55 22.53
CA ALA A 430 15.54 -8.69 23.97
C ALA A 430 16.96 -8.67 24.58
N SER A 431 17.21 -7.80 25.55
CA SER A 431 18.03 -8.15 26.72
C SER A 431 17.86 -7.14 27.88
N THR A 432 17.14 -7.62 28.89
CA THR A 432 17.15 -7.35 30.35
C THR A 432 18.01 -6.23 30.98
N SER A 433 17.29 -5.41 31.77
CA SER A 433 17.38 -5.21 33.24
C SER A 433 18.20 -4.04 33.85
N HIS A 434 17.48 -3.30 34.73
CA HIS A 434 17.85 -2.45 35.89
C HIS A 434 17.66 -0.92 35.82
N ASP A 435 16.97 -0.43 36.86
CA ASP A 435 16.82 0.91 37.47
C ASP A 435 16.05 2.01 36.71
N MET A 436 14.85 2.41 37.19
CA MET A 436 14.48 3.25 38.35
C MET A 436 14.66 4.75 38.06
N PHE A 437 13.55 5.49 38.20
CA PHE A 437 13.34 6.93 38.01
C PHE A 437 14.55 7.86 38.22
N ALA A 438 14.81 8.75 37.26
CA ALA A 438 15.36 10.08 37.52
C ALA A 438 14.94 11.08 36.44
N SER A 439 14.27 12.14 36.91
CA SER A 439 14.00 13.40 36.23
C SER A 439 15.27 14.23 36.01
N HIS A 440 15.25 15.06 34.96
CA HIS A 440 16.26 16.02 34.48
C HIS A 440 17.27 15.46 33.46
N ASP A 441 17.14 15.87 32.19
CA ASP A 441 18.06 16.87 31.66
C ASP A 441 17.63 17.42 30.27
N VAL A 442 17.93 18.70 30.11
CA VAL A 442 17.57 19.63 29.05
C VAL A 442 18.69 19.72 28.01
N PHE A 443 18.30 19.79 26.73
CA PHE A 443 19.03 20.26 25.53
C PHE A 443 20.56 20.53 25.60
N ALA A 444 21.31 19.91 24.68
CA ALA A 444 22.49 20.52 24.06
C ALA A 444 22.65 20.06 22.59
N PRO A 445 22.63 20.98 21.59
CA PRO A 445 22.89 20.64 20.19
C PRO A 445 24.41 20.60 19.89
N TYR A 446 24.75 19.66 19.02
CA TYR A 446 26.01 19.42 18.30
C TYR A 446 27.15 20.46 18.40
N LYS A 447 28.32 19.96 18.86
CA LYS A 447 29.64 20.56 18.63
C LYS A 447 29.94 20.65 17.12
N VAL A 448 30.20 21.85 16.63
CA VAL A 448 30.82 22.11 15.32
C VAL A 448 32.35 21.88 15.45
N PRO A 449 33.02 21.21 14.51
CA PRO A 449 34.47 20.99 14.55
C PRO A 449 35.23 22.25 14.10
N VAL A 450 36.30 22.59 14.85
CA VAL A 450 37.28 23.63 14.48
C VAL A 450 38.32 22.99 13.55
N PRO A 451 38.75 23.64 12.44
CA PRO A 451 39.78 23.10 11.57
C PRO A 451 41.17 23.26 12.19
N HIS A 452 41.94 22.17 12.19
CA HIS A 452 43.40 22.21 12.32
C HIS A 452 43.99 22.74 11.01
N ASP A 453 44.84 23.78 11.07
CA ASP A 453 46.25 23.62 10.71
C ASP A 453 47.11 24.89 10.91
N ALA A 454 48.34 24.59 11.37
CA ALA A 454 49.63 25.20 11.04
C ALA A 454 49.87 26.71 11.26
N SER A 455 50.51 27.05 12.38
CA SER A 455 51.95 27.43 12.48
C SER A 455 52.23 28.13 13.81
#